data_AF-A0A7C4BAV6-F1
#
_entry.id   AF-A0A7C4BAV6-F1
#
_cell.length_a   1.000
_cell.length_b   1.000
_cell.length_c   1.000
_cell.angle_alpha   90.00
_cell.angle_beta   90.00
_cell.angle_gamma   90.00
#
_symmetry.space_group_name_H-M   'P 1'
#
loop_
_entity.id
_entity.type
_entity.pdbx_description
1 polymer ?
#
loop_
_entity_poly.entity_id
_entity_poly.type
_entity_poly.pdbx_seq_one_letter_code
_entity_poly.pdbx_strand_id
1 'polypeptide(L)' 'MAESRVSALAQLIVHLARRSMYNNVGRVTVQELLEEGFTRDEVTLALEELRKKYRVVVVGDYIKVHF' A
#
# COMPACT_ATOMS: atom_id res chain seq x y z
N MET A 1 -0.68 0.86 -20.90
CA MET A 1 -1.73 1.46 -20.04
C MET A 1 -1.90 0.75 -18.69
N ALA A 2 -0.91 -0.03 -18.20
CA ALA A 2 -0.98 -0.68 -16.89
C ALA A 2 -0.25 0.11 -15.77
N GLU A 3 0.74 0.92 -16.13
CA GLU A 3 1.55 1.71 -15.19
C GLU A 3 0.74 2.71 -14.36
N SER A 4 -0.35 3.26 -14.92
CA SER A 4 -1.18 4.25 -14.23
C SER A 4 -1.92 3.66 -13.03
N ARG A 5 -2.32 2.38 -13.09
CA ARG A 5 -3.18 1.76 -12.06
C ARG A 5 -2.37 1.35 -10.83
N VAL A 6 -1.18 0.78 -11.04
CA VAL A 6 -0.24 0.42 -9.97
C VAL A 6 0.29 1.67 -9.27
N SER A 7 0.58 2.73 -10.04
CA SER A 7 1.03 4.01 -9.48
C SER A 7 -0.07 4.70 -8.66
N ALA A 8 -1.32 4.66 -9.14
CA ALA A 8 -2.48 5.14 -8.38
C ALA A 8 -2.68 4.34 -7.08
N LEU A 9 -2.54 3.01 -7.14
CA LEU A 9 -2.61 2.14 -5.96
C LEU A 9 -1.50 2.46 -4.95
N ALA A 10 -0.27 2.68 -5.41
CA ALA A 10 0.84 3.06 -4.53
C ALA A 10 0.56 4.41 -3.82
N GLN A 11 0.00 5.39 -4.53
CA GLN A 11 -0.42 6.66 -3.93
C GLN A 11 -1.56 6.48 -2.93
N LEU A 12 -2.54 5.63 -3.25
CA LEU A 12 -3.66 5.30 -2.36
C LEU A 12 -3.15 4.65 -1.07
N ILE A 13 -2.27 3.65 -1.16
CA ILE A 13 -1.65 3.00 0.00
C ILE A 13 -0.95 4.04 0.87
N VAL A 14 -0.17 4.95 0.27
CA VAL A 14 0.51 6.02 1.02
C VAL A 14 -0.49 6.96 1.68
N HIS A 15 -1.57 7.34 0.98
CA HIS A 15 -2.61 8.21 1.52
C HIS A 15 -3.31 7.57 2.72
N LEU A 16 -3.74 6.31 2.60
CA LEU A 16 -4.36 5.54 3.68
C LEU A 16 -3.38 5.36 4.85
N ALA A 17 -2.12 5.02 4.56
CA ALA A 17 -1.07 4.85 5.55
C ALA A 17 -0.80 6.14 6.32
N ARG A 18 -0.78 7.31 5.65
CA ARG A 18 -0.63 8.62 6.29
C ARG A 18 -1.83 8.99 7.14
N ARG A 19 -3.04 8.67 6.69
CA ARG A 19 -4.28 8.92 7.44
C ARG A 19 -4.34 8.10 8.73
N SER A 20 -3.91 6.84 8.68
CA SER A 20 -3.83 5.93 9.83
C SER A 20 -2.44 5.88 10.47
N MET A 21 -1.65 6.95 10.30
CA MET A 21 -0.28 7.00 10.79
C MET A 21 -0.25 7.15 12.30
N TYR A 22 0.49 6.27 12.98
CA TYR A 22 0.79 6.39 14.39
C TYR A 22 2.27 6.13 14.63
N ASN A 23 2.96 7.09 15.26
CA ASN A 23 4.39 7.03 15.55
C ASN A 23 5.26 6.73 14.31
N ASN A 24 5.03 7.48 13.22
CA ASN A 24 5.67 7.30 11.91
C ASN A 24 5.40 5.95 11.20
N VAL A 25 4.48 5.14 11.72
CA VAL A 25 4.07 3.88 11.09
C VAL A 25 2.63 4.01 10.61
N GLY A 26 2.45 4.05 9.30
CA GLY A 26 1.15 3.92 8.66
C GLY A 26 0.72 2.47 8.57
N ARG A 27 -0.57 2.22 8.79
CA ARG A 27 -1.17 0.88 8.69
C ARG A 27 -2.27 0.91 7.65
N VAL A 28 -2.22 -0.07 6.74
CA VAL A 28 -3.20 -0.25 5.67
C VAL A 28 -3.60 -1.71 5.68
N THR A 29 -4.89 -2.00 5.50
CA THR A 29 -5.35 -3.38 5.35
C THR A 29 -5.41 -3.75 3.88
N VAL A 30 -5.04 -4.99 3.56
CA VAL A 30 -5.20 -5.53 2.21
C VAL A 30 -6.69 -5.56 1.83
N GLN A 31 -7.57 -5.75 2.81
CA GLN A 31 -9.03 -5.73 2.61
C GLN A 31 -9.51 -4.41 2.01
N GLU A 32 -9.07 -3.26 2.53
CA GLU A 32 -9.45 -1.94 1.95
C GLU A 32 -9.01 -1.80 0.49
N LEU A 33 -7.86 -2.37 0.13
CA LEU A 33 -7.38 -2.36 -1.26
C LEU A 33 -8.21 -3.29 -2.16
N LEU A 34 -8.65 -4.44 -1.62
CA LEU A 34 -9.53 -5.37 -2.34
C LEU A 34 -10.94 -4.78 -2.52
N GLU A 35 -11.46 -4.05 -1.53
CA GLU A 35 -12.76 -3.38 -1.60
C GLU A 35 -12.80 -2.26 -2.64
N GLU A 36 -11.67 -1.57 -2.86
CA GLU A 36 -11.49 -0.61 -3.96
C GLU A 36 -11.41 -1.28 -5.35
N GLY A 37 -11.43 -2.61 -5.41
CA GLY A 37 -11.43 -3.39 -6.66
C GLY A 37 -10.05 -3.67 -7.23
N PHE A 38 -8.99 -3.53 -6.43
CA PHE A 38 -7.63 -3.94 -6.83
C PHE A 38 -7.42 -5.43 -6.60
N THR A 39 -6.64 -6.05 -7.48
CA THR A 39 -6.24 -7.44 -7.31
C THR A 39 -5.00 -7.57 -6.42
N ARG A 40 -4.81 -8.75 -5.82
CA ARG A 40 -3.61 -9.04 -5.02
C ARG A 40 -2.32 -8.85 -5.81
N ASP A 41 -2.33 -9.18 -7.11
CA ASP A 41 -1.17 -9.02 -7.99
C ASP A 41 -0.79 -7.55 -8.16
N GLU A 42 -1.77 -6.68 -8.41
CA GLU A 42 -1.57 -5.22 -8.47
C GLU A 42 -1.05 -4.66 -7.15
N VAL A 43 -1.58 -5.15 -6.01
CA VAL A 43 -1.11 -4.77 -4.67
C VAL A 43 0.35 -5.18 -4.48
N THR A 44 0.74 -6.38 -4.87
CA THR A 44 2.13 -6.83 -4.78
C THR A 44 3.06 -5.93 -5.61
N LEU A 45 2.70 -5.63 -6.86
CA LEU A 45 3.49 -4.73 -7.71
C LEU A 45 3.62 -3.31 -7.11
N ALA A 46 2.52 -2.77 -6.57
CA ALA A 46 2.54 -1.45 -5.93
C ALA A 46 3.40 -1.44 -4.64
N LEU A 47 3.35 -2.52 -3.86
CA LEU A 47 4.18 -2.68 -2.67
C LEU A 47 5.67 -2.79 -3.02
N GLU A 48 6.03 -3.45 -4.12
CA GLU A 48 7.42 -3.50 -4.59
C GLU A 48 7.95 -2.11 -4.95
N GLU A 49 7.16 -1.29 -5.64
CA GLU A 49 7.49 0.10 -5.93
C GLU A 49 7.65 0.93 -4.64
N LEU A 50 6.74 0.75 -3.67
CA LEU A 50 6.80 1.43 -2.38
C LEU A 50 8.02 1.01 -1.55
N ARG A 51 8.44 -0.26 -1.61
CA ARG A 51 9.63 -0.77 -0.91
C ARG A 51 10.93 -0.10 -1.36
N LYS A 52 10.97 0.45 -2.57
CA LYS A 52 12.14 1.21 -3.06
C LYS A 52 12.30 2.56 -2.35
N LYS A 53 11.21 3.13 -1.80
CA LYS A 53 11.17 4.46 -1.20
C LYS A 53 10.94 4.45 0.30
N TYR A 54 10.19 3.46 0.79
CA TYR A 54 9.76 3.33 2.17
C TYR A 54 10.04 1.94 2.69
N ARG A 55 10.17 1.80 4.01
CA ARG A 55 10.25 0.48 4.63
C ARG A 55 8.83 -0.07 4.80
N VAL A 56 8.49 -1.07 4.00
CA VAL A 56 7.16 -1.71 4.02
C VAL A 56 7.27 -3.12 4.62
N VAL A 57 6.42 -3.42 5.60
CA VAL A 57 6.33 -4.72 6.25
C VAL A 57 4.91 -5.25 6.09
N VAL A 58 4.78 -6.44 5.51
CA VAL A 58 3.49 -7.11 5.33
C VAL A 58 3.36 -8.21 6.39
N VAL A 59 2.26 -8.20 7.14
CA VAL A 59 1.95 -9.16 8.19
C VAL A 59 0.54 -9.70 7.94
N GLY A 60 0.43 -10.85 7.28
CA GLY A 60 -0.85 -11.40 6.84
C GLY A 60 -1.58 -10.40 5.94
N ASP A 61 -2.76 -9.95 6.37
CA ASP A 61 -3.59 -8.98 5.66
C ASP A 61 -3.34 -7.52 6.07
N TYR A 62 -2.30 -7.25 6.87
CA TYR A 62 -1.90 -5.90 7.24
C TYR A 62 -0.60 -5.48 6.56
N ILE A 63 -0.59 -4.27 6.03
CA ILE A 63 0.57 -3.60 5.46
C ILE A 63 0.96 -2.47 6.42
N LYS A 64 2.20 -2.51 6.89
CA LYS A 64 2.82 -1.45 7.68
C LYS A 64 3.80 -0.68 6.79
N VAL A 65 3.61 0.62 6.68
CA VAL A 65 4.49 1.52 5.94
C VAL A 65 5.18 2.43 6.95
N HIS A 66 6.49 2.34 7.03
CA HIS A 66 7.29 3.22 7.85
C HIS A 66 7.72 4.42 7.01
N PHE A 67 7.37 5.62 7.47
CA PHE A 67 7.73 6.89 6.85
C PHE A 67 8.99 7.49 7.48
#